data_AF-A0A2E0SPX1-F1
#
_entry.id   AF-A0A2E0SPX1-F1
#
_cell.length_a   1.000
_cell.length_b   1.000
_cell.length_c   1.000
_cell.angle_alpha   90.00
_cell.angle_beta   90.00
_cell.angle_gamma   90.00
#
_symmetry.space_group_name_H-M   'P 1'
#
loop_
_entity.id
_entity.type
_entity.pdbx_description
1 polymer ?
#
loop_
_entity_poly.entity_id
_entity_poly.type
_entity_poly.pdbx_seq_one_letter_code
_entity_poly.pdbx_strand_id
1 'polypeptide(L)'
;MKASFLPILFAMGTAVCWGMYGTALGKARSFEQSPFKPYVFIGVAYLVWSIAGSFIAMYLKGEPIKFTTNGMIWGFASGTLGAFGAFFLTMAMFSGGAKFPHIVMATVFGFAVTVAAIFGVFGSEEKGGTGLWVGIGGMLVSAIIIALNTPHPHPPAKSVAPAAEEAPAAQLEGSTKSTET
;
A
#
# COMPACT_ATOMS: atom_id res chain seq x y z
N MET A 1 -26.85 2.91 -21.02
CA MET A 1 -25.78 3.90 -20.82
C MET A 1 -24.47 3.29 -21.31
N LYS A 2 -23.83 3.85 -22.36
CA LYS A 2 -22.49 3.39 -22.76
C LYS A 2 -21.52 3.92 -21.71
N ALA A 3 -20.93 3.03 -20.91
CA ALA A 3 -19.83 3.42 -20.04
C ALA A 3 -18.75 4.09 -20.90
N SER A 4 -18.39 5.33 -20.58
CA SER A 4 -17.30 6.01 -21.25
C SER A 4 -16.05 5.14 -21.12
N PHE A 5 -15.46 4.71 -22.24
CA PHE A 5 -14.32 3.80 -22.27
C PHE A 5 -13.09 4.39 -21.56
N LEU A 6 -12.97 5.72 -21.55
CA LEU A 6 -11.83 6.44 -21.00
C LEU A 6 -11.64 6.24 -19.47
N PRO A 7 -12.68 6.38 -18.62
CA PRO A 7 -12.61 5.98 -17.22
C PRO A 7 -12.16 4.52 -16.99
N ILE A 8 -12.62 3.59 -17.82
CA ILE A 8 -12.25 2.17 -17.72
C ILE A 8 -10.76 2.00 -18.02
N LEU A 9 -10.25 2.71 -19.03
CA LEU A 9 -8.82 2.71 -19.36
C LEU A 9 -7.95 3.21 -18.20
N PHE A 10 -8.32 4.33 -17.56
CA PHE A 10 -7.59 4.84 -16.39
C PHE A 10 -7.71 3.92 -15.16
N ALA A 11 -8.86 3.26 -14.98
CA ALA A 11 -9.04 2.25 -13.95
C ALA A 11 -8.14 1.03 -14.18
N MET A 12 -8.01 0.56 -15.43
CA MET A 12 -7.05 -0.50 -15.77
C MET A 12 -5.61 -0.08 -15.52
N GLY A 13 -5.24 1.17 -15.87
CA GLY A 13 -3.93 1.72 -15.55
C GLY A 13 -3.63 1.69 -14.05
N THR A 14 -4.62 2.09 -13.24
CA THR A 14 -4.56 1.99 -11.77
C THR A 14 -4.34 0.54 -11.31
N ALA A 15 -5.09 -0.42 -11.88
CA ALA A 15 -4.94 -1.84 -11.55
C ALA A 15 -3.54 -2.39 -11.87
N VAL A 16 -2.96 -1.98 -13.01
CA VAL A 16 -1.58 -2.37 -13.39
C VAL A 16 -0.56 -1.79 -12.40
N CYS A 17 -0.65 -0.50 -12.09
CA CYS A 17 0.26 0.15 -11.14
C CYS A 17 0.23 -0.51 -9.76
N TRP A 18 -0.98 -0.77 -9.23
CA TRP A 18 -1.15 -1.44 -7.94
C TRP A 18 -0.78 -2.94 -7.97
N GLY A 19 -1.00 -3.62 -9.08
CA GLY A 19 -0.55 -5.01 -9.26
C GLY A 19 0.97 -5.12 -9.24
N MET A 20 1.68 -4.20 -9.91
CA MET A 20 3.14 -4.17 -9.95
C MET A 20 3.75 -3.68 -8.62
N TYR A 21 3.04 -2.82 -7.88
CA TYR A 21 3.50 -2.24 -6.62
C TYR A 21 4.04 -3.28 -5.63
N GLY A 22 3.34 -4.41 -5.44
CA GLY A 22 3.78 -5.45 -4.50
C GLY A 22 5.17 -6.02 -4.84
N THR A 23 5.43 -6.26 -6.12
CA THR A 23 6.73 -6.79 -6.59
C THR A 23 7.84 -5.74 -6.49
N ALA A 24 7.55 -4.49 -6.83
CA ALA A 24 8.49 -3.37 -6.70
C ALA A 24 8.86 -3.12 -5.23
N LEU A 25 7.87 -3.18 -4.33
CA LEU A 25 8.06 -3.04 -2.89
C LEU A 25 8.86 -4.20 -2.30
N GLY A 26 8.57 -5.44 -2.72
CA GLY A 26 9.37 -6.61 -2.35
C GLY A 26 10.84 -6.45 -2.75
N LYS A 27 11.10 -5.91 -3.95
CA LYS A 27 12.45 -5.62 -4.42
C LYS A 27 13.12 -4.49 -3.60
N ALA A 28 12.42 -3.40 -3.32
CA ALA A 28 12.97 -2.34 -2.46
C ALA A 28 13.39 -2.86 -1.08
N ARG A 29 12.63 -3.80 -0.50
CA ARG A 29 12.96 -4.47 0.76
C ARG A 29 14.12 -5.46 0.66
N SER A 30 14.38 -6.03 -0.51
CA SER A 30 15.58 -6.88 -0.68
C SER A 30 16.88 -6.07 -0.50
N PHE A 31 16.85 -4.78 -0.81
CA PHE A 31 17.97 -3.86 -0.59
C PHE A 31 17.98 -3.24 0.82
N GLU A 32 16.82 -3.18 1.49
CA GLU A 32 16.67 -2.53 2.78
C GLU A 32 16.03 -3.46 3.82
N GLN A 33 16.80 -3.86 4.84
CA GLN A 33 16.36 -4.74 5.93
C GLN A 33 15.37 -4.07 6.93
N SER A 34 14.83 -2.90 6.59
CA SER A 34 13.90 -2.14 7.42
C SER A 34 12.61 -1.83 6.64
N PRO A 35 11.42 -2.03 7.23
CA PRO A 35 10.14 -1.73 6.57
C PRO A 35 9.90 -0.23 6.41
N PHE A 36 10.54 0.59 7.26
CA PHE A 36 10.32 2.04 7.29
C PHE A 36 11.10 2.78 6.20
N LYS A 37 12.25 2.25 5.77
CA LYS A 37 13.07 2.91 4.74
C LYS A 37 12.37 2.98 3.38
N PRO A 38 11.79 1.88 2.84
CA PRO A 38 10.94 1.97 1.65
C PRO A 38 9.72 2.87 1.86
N TYR A 39 9.13 2.85 3.07
CA TYR A 39 7.96 3.67 3.39
C TYR A 39 8.20 5.18 3.25
N VAL A 40 9.39 5.66 3.64
CA VAL A 40 9.79 7.06 3.43
C VAL A 40 9.75 7.43 1.95
N PHE A 41 10.33 6.60 1.07
CA PHE A 41 10.36 6.88 -0.37
C PHE A 41 8.99 6.73 -1.05
N ILE A 42 8.09 5.90 -0.50
CA ILE A 42 6.67 5.89 -0.91
C ILE A 42 6.02 7.23 -0.57
N GLY A 43 6.27 7.77 0.63
CA GLY A 43 5.79 9.10 1.03
C GLY A 43 6.33 10.22 0.14
N VAL A 44 7.63 10.19 -0.19
CA VAL A 44 8.24 11.14 -1.13
C VAL A 44 7.59 11.05 -2.50
N ALA A 45 7.39 9.84 -3.02
CA ALA A 45 6.70 9.63 -4.29
C ALA A 45 5.27 10.22 -4.26
N TYR A 46 4.53 10.02 -3.17
CA TYR A 46 3.18 10.58 -3.03
C TYR A 46 3.19 12.11 -3.06
N LEU A 47 4.15 12.77 -2.39
CA LEU A 47 4.28 14.23 -2.46
C LEU A 47 4.62 14.70 -3.87
N VAL A 48 5.63 14.09 -4.51
CA VAL A 48 6.08 14.47 -5.85
C VAL A 48 4.94 14.35 -6.85
N TRP A 49 4.32 13.17 -6.95
CA TRP A 49 3.30 12.92 -7.96
C TRP A 49 1.97 13.62 -7.65
N SER A 50 1.57 13.73 -6.39
CA SER A 50 0.32 14.42 -6.04
C SER A 50 0.45 15.92 -6.26
N ILE A 51 1.55 16.54 -5.85
CA ILE A 51 1.73 18.00 -5.99
C ILE A 51 2.03 18.35 -7.45
N ALA A 52 3.08 17.76 -8.04
CA ALA A 52 3.47 18.08 -9.41
C ALA A 52 2.38 17.67 -10.41
N GLY A 53 1.80 16.48 -10.26
CA GLY A 53 0.73 15.99 -11.13
C GLY A 53 -0.52 16.88 -11.08
N SER A 54 -0.92 17.34 -9.89
CA SER A 54 -2.08 18.24 -9.77
C SER A 54 -1.84 19.59 -10.43
N PHE A 55 -0.68 20.22 -10.21
CA PHE A 55 -0.37 21.50 -10.85
C PHE A 55 -0.25 21.39 -12.37
N ILE A 56 0.38 20.32 -12.88
CA ILE A 56 0.46 20.07 -14.33
C ILE A 56 -0.95 19.88 -14.89
N ALA A 57 -1.81 19.10 -14.23
CA ALA A 57 -3.18 18.88 -14.69
C ALA A 57 -3.99 20.18 -14.72
N MET A 58 -3.89 21.02 -13.68
CA MET A 58 -4.55 22.34 -13.63
C MET A 58 -4.03 23.27 -14.73
N TYR A 59 -2.71 23.27 -14.97
CA TYR A 59 -2.10 24.05 -16.04
C TYR A 59 -2.60 23.63 -17.43
N LEU A 60 -2.60 22.32 -17.71
CA LEU A 60 -3.05 21.77 -19.00
C LEU A 60 -4.56 22.02 -19.25
N LYS A 61 -5.35 22.12 -18.19
CA LYS A 61 -6.78 22.43 -18.28
C LYS A 61 -7.11 23.93 -18.25
N GLY A 62 -6.14 24.79 -17.95
CA GLY A 62 -6.38 26.22 -17.75
C GLY A 62 -7.23 26.55 -16.52
N GLU A 63 -7.23 25.67 -15.50
CA GLU A 63 -8.00 25.87 -14.27
C GLU A 63 -7.29 26.87 -13.34
N PRO A 64 -8.01 27.84 -12.75
CA PRO A 64 -7.40 28.78 -11.83
C PRO A 64 -6.97 28.07 -10.54
N ILE A 65 -5.80 28.42 -10.01
CA ILE A 65 -5.28 27.91 -8.73
C ILE A 65 -6.04 28.59 -7.58
N LYS A 66 -7.29 28.18 -7.38
CA LYS A 66 -8.17 28.65 -6.31
C LYS A 66 -8.66 27.44 -5.53
N PHE A 67 -8.34 27.40 -4.24
CA PHE A 67 -8.75 26.33 -3.35
C PHE A 67 -9.84 26.83 -2.41
N THR A 68 -10.87 26.01 -2.18
CA THR A 68 -11.88 26.27 -1.15
C THR A 68 -11.43 25.65 0.17
N THR A 69 -11.81 26.26 1.30
CA THR A 69 -11.48 25.74 2.64
C THR A 69 -11.98 24.31 2.83
N ASN A 70 -13.21 24.02 2.41
CA ASN A 70 -13.76 22.67 2.47
C ASN A 70 -13.00 21.69 1.57
N GLY A 71 -12.59 22.12 0.37
CA GLY A 71 -11.79 21.32 -0.54
C GLY A 71 -10.42 20.96 0.06
N MET A 72 -9.78 21.90 0.75
CA MET A 72 -8.51 21.65 1.44
C MET A 72 -8.67 20.69 2.63
N ILE A 73 -9.71 20.86 3.45
CA ILE A 73 -9.95 19.99 4.61
C ILE A 73 -10.24 18.56 4.18
N TRP A 74 -11.17 18.36 3.24
CA TRP A 74 -11.51 17.02 2.74
C TRP A 74 -10.39 16.41 1.91
N GLY A 75 -9.67 17.23 1.13
CA GLY A 75 -8.45 16.82 0.44
C GLY A 75 -7.40 16.30 1.41
N PHE A 76 -7.11 17.06 2.46
CA PHE A 76 -6.16 16.65 3.51
C PHE A 76 -6.62 15.39 4.24
N ALA A 77 -7.88 15.33 4.69
CA ALA A 77 -8.44 14.17 5.35
C ALA A 77 -8.35 12.89 4.48
N SER A 78 -8.64 13.01 3.19
CA SER A 78 -8.50 11.89 2.24
C SER A 78 -7.04 11.44 2.10
N GLY A 79 -6.10 12.38 2.02
CA GLY A 79 -4.66 12.09 1.97
C GLY A 79 -4.15 11.40 3.24
N THR A 80 -4.63 11.84 4.42
CA THR A 80 -4.33 11.21 5.70
C THR A 80 -4.82 9.75 5.75
N LEU A 81 -6.04 9.48 5.30
CA LEU A 81 -6.57 8.11 5.21
C LEU A 81 -5.72 7.23 4.27
N GLY A 82 -5.28 7.77 3.13
CA GLY A 82 -4.38 7.08 2.21
C GLY A 82 -3.02 6.77 2.82
N ALA A 83 -2.43 7.73 3.55
CA ALA A 83 -1.15 7.54 4.24
C ALA A 83 -1.24 6.46 5.33
N PHE A 84 -2.29 6.48 6.16
CA PHE A 84 -2.52 5.42 7.14
C PHE A 84 -2.73 4.05 6.48
N GLY A 85 -3.46 3.99 5.36
CA GLY A 85 -3.62 2.76 4.59
C GLY A 85 -2.27 2.19 4.11
N ALA A 86 -1.38 3.03 3.58
CA ALA A 86 -0.04 2.63 3.17
C ALA A 86 0.84 2.17 4.35
N PHE A 87 0.69 2.81 5.52
CA PHE A 87 1.35 2.38 6.76
C PHE A 87 0.88 0.98 7.18
N PHE A 88 -0.42 0.72 7.26
CA PHE A 88 -0.96 -0.59 7.62
C PHE A 88 -0.58 -1.67 6.61
N LEU A 89 -0.57 -1.36 5.31
CA LEU A 89 -0.10 -2.27 4.28
C LEU A 89 1.39 -2.62 4.48
N THR A 90 2.21 -1.62 4.82
CA THR A 90 3.63 -1.82 5.12
C THR A 90 3.82 -2.70 6.35
N MET A 91 3.05 -2.47 7.41
CA MET A 91 3.08 -3.28 8.63
C MET A 91 2.57 -4.70 8.40
N ALA A 92 1.49 -4.89 7.64
CA ALA A 92 0.95 -6.21 7.30
C ALA A 92 1.95 -7.07 6.53
N MET A 93 2.74 -6.44 5.66
CA MET A 93 3.85 -7.10 4.99
C MET A 93 4.98 -7.47 5.95
N PHE A 94 5.30 -6.59 6.90
CA PHE A 94 6.39 -6.80 7.85
C PHE A 94 6.07 -7.83 8.93
N SER A 95 4.80 -7.96 9.35
CA SER A 95 4.34 -8.93 10.35
C SER A 95 4.27 -10.37 9.86
N GLY A 96 4.81 -10.67 8.67
CA GLY A 96 4.83 -12.01 8.06
C GLY A 96 4.11 -12.10 6.71
N GLY A 97 3.35 -11.07 6.33
CA GLY A 97 2.65 -11.01 5.04
C GLY A 97 3.58 -10.96 3.82
N ALA A 98 4.85 -10.61 3.98
CA ALA A 98 5.85 -10.67 2.90
C ALA A 98 6.08 -12.09 2.37
N LYS A 99 5.75 -13.14 3.15
CA LYS A 99 5.76 -14.53 2.69
C LYS A 99 4.56 -14.86 1.79
N PHE A 100 3.49 -14.08 1.88
CA PHE A 100 2.25 -14.26 1.14
C PHE A 100 1.71 -12.92 0.58
N PRO A 101 2.48 -12.23 -0.29
CA PRO A 101 2.13 -10.89 -0.76
C PRO A 101 0.80 -10.87 -1.51
N HIS A 102 0.50 -11.94 -2.27
CA HIS A 102 -0.76 -12.08 -3.01
C HIS A 102 -1.99 -12.11 -2.08
N ILE A 103 -1.89 -12.77 -0.92
CA ILE A 103 -3.00 -12.86 0.05
C ILE A 103 -3.26 -11.48 0.66
N VAL A 104 -2.22 -10.77 1.09
CA VAL A 104 -2.39 -9.45 1.69
C VAL A 104 -2.94 -8.45 0.67
N MET A 105 -2.46 -8.49 -0.58
CA MET A 105 -2.99 -7.60 -1.61
C MET A 105 -4.47 -7.90 -1.91
N ALA A 106 -4.85 -9.18 -2.09
CA ALA A 106 -6.25 -9.56 -2.30
C ALA A 106 -7.16 -9.15 -1.13
N THR A 107 -6.69 -9.33 0.11
CA THR A 107 -7.45 -8.94 1.31
C THR A 107 -7.63 -7.43 1.40
N VAL A 108 -6.57 -6.64 1.18
CA VAL A 108 -6.65 -5.17 1.27
C VAL A 108 -7.56 -4.61 0.18
N PHE A 109 -7.40 -5.02 -1.07
CA PHE A 109 -8.22 -4.50 -2.16
C PHE A 109 -9.67 -5.01 -2.11
N GLY A 110 -9.89 -6.27 -1.74
CA GLY A 110 -11.24 -6.83 -1.58
C GLY A 110 -12.01 -6.15 -0.44
N PHE A 111 -11.36 -5.95 0.72
CA PHE A 111 -11.99 -5.29 1.85
C PHE A 111 -12.19 -3.78 1.61
N ALA A 112 -11.23 -3.11 0.95
CA ALA A 112 -11.36 -1.69 0.63
C ALA A 112 -12.62 -1.39 -0.20
N VAL A 113 -12.91 -2.20 -1.22
CA VAL A 113 -14.12 -1.99 -2.03
C VAL A 113 -15.39 -2.33 -1.25
N THR A 114 -15.34 -3.33 -0.37
CA THR A 114 -16.47 -3.65 0.51
C THR A 114 -16.80 -2.48 1.44
N VAL A 115 -15.78 -1.90 2.09
CA VAL A 115 -15.93 -0.73 2.95
C VAL A 115 -16.46 0.46 2.16
N ALA A 116 -15.89 0.75 0.98
CA ALA A 116 -16.36 1.83 0.13
C ALA A 116 -17.82 1.66 -0.29
N ALA A 117 -18.24 0.44 -0.59
CA ALA A 117 -19.63 0.14 -0.93
C ALA A 117 -20.58 0.32 0.26
N ILE A 118 -20.19 -0.13 1.45
CA ILE A 118 -20.94 0.06 2.68
C ILE A 118 -21.16 1.56 2.94
N PHE A 119 -20.08 2.34 3.00
CA PHE A 119 -20.18 3.79 3.22
C PHE A 119 -20.92 4.50 2.09
N GLY A 120 -20.78 4.04 0.85
CA GLY A 120 -21.51 4.56 -0.30
C GLY A 120 -23.02 4.35 -0.20
N VAL A 121 -23.46 3.16 0.20
CA VAL A 121 -24.89 2.83 0.39
C VAL A 121 -25.46 3.59 1.60
N PHE A 122 -24.74 3.64 2.72
CA PHE A 122 -25.23 4.35 3.91
C PHE A 122 -25.25 5.87 3.72
N GLY A 123 -24.42 6.40 2.82
CA GLY A 123 -24.37 7.82 2.48
C GLY A 123 -25.24 8.24 1.29
N SER A 124 -25.96 7.31 0.63
CA SER A 124 -26.83 7.62 -0.52
C SER A 124 -28.29 7.30 -0.22
N GLU A 125 -29.20 8.19 -0.64
CA GLU A 125 -30.65 7.96 -0.52
C GLU A 125 -31.13 6.87 -1.49
N GLU A 126 -30.40 6.65 -2.60
CA GLU A 126 -30.65 5.55 -3.53
C GLU A 126 -29.94 4.27 -3.09
N LYS A 127 -30.69 3.36 -2.46
CA LYS A 127 -30.23 1.99 -2.21
C LYS A 127 -29.96 1.31 -3.55
N GLY A 128 -28.68 1.23 -3.93
CA GLY A 128 -28.25 0.64 -5.20
C GLY A 128 -28.96 -0.69 -5.49
N GLY A 129 -29.41 -0.86 -6.74
CA GLY A 129 -30.21 -2.01 -7.16
C GLY A 129 -29.51 -3.35 -6.91
N THR A 130 -30.26 -4.45 -6.98
CA THR A 130 -29.81 -5.80 -6.61
C THR A 130 -28.49 -6.23 -7.27
N GLY A 131 -28.19 -5.73 -8.49
CA GLY A 131 -26.93 -5.99 -9.19
C GLY A 131 -25.67 -5.44 -8.50
N LEU A 132 -25.76 -4.31 -7.78
CA LEU A 132 -24.62 -3.76 -7.01
C LEU A 132 -24.23 -4.68 -5.86
N TRP A 133 -25.24 -5.16 -5.11
CA TRP A 133 -25.04 -6.10 -4.01
C TRP A 133 -24.51 -7.45 -4.47
N VAL A 134 -24.96 -7.93 -5.63
CA VAL A 134 -24.41 -9.13 -6.27
C VAL A 134 -22.95 -8.91 -6.69
N GLY A 135 -22.59 -7.73 -7.21
CA GLY A 135 -21.20 -7.40 -7.54
C GLY A 135 -20.29 -7.35 -6.30
N ILE A 136 -20.75 -6.74 -5.20
CA ILE A 136 -20.02 -6.69 -3.93
C ILE A 136 -19.86 -8.09 -3.35
N GLY A 137 -20.95 -8.87 -3.30
CA GLY A 137 -20.92 -10.27 -2.85
C GLY A 137 -20.00 -11.13 -3.72
N GLY A 138 -20.04 -10.96 -5.03
CA GLY A 138 -19.18 -11.64 -5.99
C GLY A 138 -17.70 -11.32 -5.80
N MET A 139 -17.36 -10.06 -5.52
CA MET A 139 -15.97 -9.69 -5.19
C MET A 139 -15.50 -10.27 -3.86
N LEU A 140 -16.34 -10.27 -2.83
CA LEU A 140 -16.03 -10.91 -1.55
C LEU A 140 -15.80 -12.42 -1.73
N VAL A 141 -16.69 -13.09 -2.46
CA VAL A 141 -16.55 -14.52 -2.79
C VAL A 141 -15.28 -14.77 -3.60
N SER A 142 -14.97 -13.93 -4.58
CA SER A 142 -13.73 -14.04 -5.37
C SER A 142 -12.49 -13.86 -4.49
N ALA A 143 -12.49 -12.87 -3.60
CA ALA A 143 -11.39 -12.64 -2.66
C ALA A 143 -11.20 -13.84 -1.70
N ILE A 144 -12.29 -14.43 -1.21
CA ILE A 144 -12.26 -15.64 -0.35
C ILE A 144 -11.76 -16.85 -1.13
N ILE A 145 -12.26 -17.09 -2.35
CA ILE A 145 -11.82 -18.20 -3.20
C ILE A 145 -10.34 -18.07 -3.51
N ILE A 146 -9.86 -16.87 -3.85
CA ILE A 146 -8.42 -16.60 -4.05
C ILE A 146 -7.65 -16.89 -2.76
N ALA A 147 -8.09 -16.39 -1.60
CA ALA A 147 -7.42 -16.64 -0.34
C ALA A 147 -7.34 -18.13 0.02
N LEU A 148 -8.37 -18.92 -0.31
CA LEU A 148 -8.45 -20.35 -0.02
C LEU A 148 -7.74 -21.24 -1.06
N ASN A 149 -7.68 -20.81 -2.33
CA ASN A 149 -7.16 -21.62 -3.44
C ASN A 149 -5.83 -21.12 -3.99
N THR A 150 -5.27 -20.02 -3.49
CA THR A 150 -3.89 -19.65 -3.83
C THR A 150 -2.98 -20.76 -3.31
N PRO A 151 -2.35 -21.57 -4.19
CA PRO A 151 -1.49 -22.65 -3.75
C PRO A 151 -0.39 -22.03 -2.90
N HIS A 152 -0.24 -22.49 -1.65
CA HIS A 152 0.89 -22.11 -0.83
C HIS A 152 2.14 -22.50 -1.62
N PRO A 153 2.93 -21.54 -2.15
CA PRO A 153 4.20 -21.91 -2.73
C PRO A 153 4.99 -22.50 -1.57
N HIS A 154 5.53 -23.70 -1.74
CA HIS A 154 6.49 -24.24 -0.80
C HIS A 154 7.52 -23.15 -0.49
N PRO A 155 7.87 -22.94 0.78
CA PRO A 155 8.88 -21.96 1.14
C PRO A 155 10.08 -22.19 0.22
N PRO A 156 10.66 -21.16 -0.42
CA PRO A 156 11.93 -21.35 -1.11
C PRO A 156 12.83 -22.05 -0.12
N ALA A 157 13.31 -23.22 -0.55
CA ALA A 157 14.08 -24.14 0.26
C ALA A 157 15.10 -23.34 1.05
N LYS A 158 15.13 -23.62 2.35
CA LYS A 158 16.08 -23.11 3.33
C LYS A 158 17.48 -23.20 2.72
N SER A 159 17.95 -22.14 2.08
CA SER A 159 19.35 -22.01 1.69
C SER A 159 20.09 -21.71 2.97
N VAL A 160 20.49 -22.80 3.62
CA VAL A 160 21.63 -22.97 4.51
C VAL A 160 22.36 -21.65 4.78
N ALA A 161 22.18 -21.15 5.99
CA ALA A 161 23.19 -20.31 6.61
C ALA A 161 24.54 -21.06 6.58
N PRO A 162 25.64 -20.44 6.17
CA PRO A 162 26.90 -20.69 6.85
C PRO A 162 26.75 -20.08 8.23
N ALA A 163 26.57 -20.96 9.21
CA ALA A 163 26.88 -20.64 10.59
C ALA A 163 28.36 -20.23 10.64
N ALA A 164 28.60 -19.20 11.47
CA ALA A 164 29.87 -18.74 12.02
C ALA A 164 31.11 -19.62 11.77
N GLU A 165 32.12 -19.03 11.14
CA GLU A 165 33.51 -19.25 11.49
C GLU A 165 34.32 -18.03 11.02
N GLU A 166 34.59 -17.11 11.94
CA GLU A 166 35.94 -16.67 12.34
C GLU A 166 35.84 -15.32 13.07
N ALA A 167 35.75 -15.40 14.39
CA ALA A 167 36.30 -14.37 15.25
C ALA A 167 37.61 -14.94 15.83
N PRO A 168 38.69 -14.16 15.77
CA PRO A 168 39.51 -13.95 16.94
C PRO A 168 39.57 -12.43 17.21
N ALA A 169 39.02 -11.95 18.32
CA ALA A 169 39.71 -11.84 19.61
C ALA A 169 40.93 -10.89 19.57
N ALA A 170 40.69 -9.61 19.89
CA ALA A 170 41.62 -8.61 20.47
C ALA A 170 40.98 -7.22 20.27
N GLN A 171 40.73 -6.34 21.25
CA GLN A 171 41.09 -6.20 22.64
C GLN A 171 40.03 -5.33 23.34
N LEU A 172 39.74 -5.67 24.59
CA LEU A 172 39.16 -4.78 25.60
C LEU A 172 40.30 -4.00 26.26
N GLU A 173 40.38 -2.69 26.06
CA GLU A 173 40.90 -1.70 27.01
C GLU A 173 39.98 -0.48 26.84
N GLY A 174 39.18 -0.05 27.82
CA GLY A 174 39.53 0.18 29.20
C GLY A 174 39.64 1.69 29.41
N SER A 175 38.51 2.38 29.65
CA SER A 175 38.57 3.61 30.43
C SER A 175 37.18 3.99 30.98
N THR A 176 36.89 3.47 32.18
CA THR A 176 36.02 4.16 33.13
C THR A 176 36.57 3.89 34.52
N LYS A 177 37.26 4.87 35.11
CA LYS A 177 37.02 5.41 36.47
C LYS A 177 38.20 6.23 36.97
N SER A 178 37.87 7.38 37.57
CA SER A 178 38.28 7.87 38.92
C SER A 178 39.80 7.90 39.23
N THR A 179 40.38 8.87 39.95
CA THR A 179 39.92 9.63 41.13
C THR A 179 40.98 10.71 41.43
N GLU A 180 40.60 11.76 42.18
CA GLU A 180 41.40 12.57 43.12
C GLU A 180 42.93 12.70 42.98
N THR A 181 43.38 13.96 42.95
CA THR A 181 44.27 14.51 43.98
C THR A 181 43.95 15.99 44.19
#